data_AF-A0A085V5A3-F1
#
_entry.id   AF-A0A085V5A3-F1
#
_cell.length_a   1.000
_cell.length_b   1.000
_cell.length_c   1.000
_cell.angle_alpha   90.00
_cell.angle_beta   90.00
_cell.angle_gamma   90.00
#
_symmetry.space_group_name_H-M   'P 1'
#
loop_
_entity.id
_entity.type
_entity.pdbx_description
1 polymer ?
#
loop_
_entity_poly.entity_id
_entity_poly.type
_entity_poly.pdbx_seq_one_letter_code
_entity_poly.pdbx_strand_id
1 'polypeptide(L)'
;MLKIILLSLSLTSMPTLANDNMNTNTDPEPFKETLQKELTNRATARYAIAAITEQSLAPAPRLFWDSYARLEILNQDRYAAVAAELQLEPGTLSAWLKGRSAAIYFRFAPQRMINTMAQATRTYYQQLVTASDKVVARHAVFYQYVLDQEKAQVEAFSLAAAGNYGDASKHLDAFIQAHQPQPQPQ
;
A
#
# COMPACT_ATOMS: atom_id res chain seq x y z
N MET A 1 -49.89 -53.12 -39.69
CA MET A 1 -50.63 -51.87 -39.37
C MET A 1 -50.91 -51.85 -37.88
N LEU A 2 -50.28 -50.95 -37.12
CA LEU A 2 -50.79 -50.53 -35.82
C LEU A 2 -50.23 -49.13 -35.51
N LYS A 3 -51.13 -48.17 -35.39
CA LYS A 3 -50.86 -46.82 -34.88
C LYS A 3 -50.74 -46.91 -33.37
N ILE A 4 -49.68 -46.35 -32.79
CA ILE A 4 -49.68 -45.89 -31.41
C ILE A 4 -49.36 -44.40 -31.46
N ILE A 5 -50.39 -43.60 -31.17
CA ILE A 5 -50.29 -42.19 -30.82
C ILE A 5 -50.12 -42.16 -29.31
N LEU A 6 -49.05 -41.53 -28.80
CA LEU A 6 -49.04 -41.01 -27.43
C LEU A 6 -48.28 -39.69 -27.34
N LEU A 7 -49.08 -38.65 -27.10
CA LEU A 7 -48.88 -37.37 -26.43
C LEU A 7 -47.46 -36.91 -26.04
N SER A 8 -47.03 -35.84 -26.72
CA SER A 8 -46.63 -34.52 -26.19
C SER A 8 -46.00 -34.38 -24.80
N LEU A 9 -44.79 -33.80 -24.79
CA LEU A 9 -44.43 -32.69 -23.89
C LEU A 9 -43.39 -31.81 -24.59
N SER A 10 -43.83 -30.63 -24.98
CA SER A 10 -43.04 -29.57 -25.59
C SER A 10 -42.14 -28.92 -24.53
N LEU A 11 -40.82 -29.01 -24.71
CA LEU A 11 -39.88 -28.12 -24.06
C LEU A 11 -39.31 -27.21 -25.15
N THR A 12 -40.02 -26.11 -25.42
CA THR A 12 -39.43 -24.98 -26.12
C THR A 12 -38.36 -24.40 -25.20
N SER A 13 -37.09 -24.62 -25.55
CA SER A 13 -35.96 -23.94 -24.95
C SER A 13 -36.11 -22.45 -25.21
N MET A 14 -36.71 -21.72 -24.27
CA MET A 14 -36.52 -20.28 -24.18
C MET A 14 -35.02 -20.04 -23.98
N PRO A 15 -34.34 -19.21 -24.78
CA PRO A 15 -33.05 -18.70 -24.38
C PRO A 15 -33.31 -17.86 -23.12
N THR A 16 -32.96 -18.40 -21.97
CA THR A 16 -32.78 -17.60 -20.76
C THR A 16 -31.69 -16.60 -21.12
N LEU A 17 -32.07 -15.36 -21.41
CA LEU A 17 -31.16 -14.25 -21.30
C LEU A 17 -30.71 -14.27 -19.84
N ALA A 18 -29.53 -14.84 -19.61
CA ALA A 18 -28.82 -14.71 -18.37
C ALA A 18 -28.65 -13.21 -18.14
N ASN A 19 -29.53 -12.68 -17.30
CA ASN A 19 -29.41 -11.35 -16.78
C ASN A 19 -28.26 -11.43 -15.77
N ASP A 20 -27.02 -11.38 -16.27
CA ASP A 20 -25.81 -11.21 -15.47
C ASP A 20 -25.78 -9.77 -14.91
N ASN A 21 -26.78 -9.48 -14.08
CA ASN A 21 -26.80 -8.39 -13.13
C ASN A 21 -26.75 -9.01 -11.72
N MET A 22 -25.81 -9.93 -11.50
CA MET A 22 -25.35 -10.23 -10.15
C MET A 22 -24.13 -9.38 -9.87
N ASN A 23 -24.46 -8.23 -9.28
CA ASN A 23 -23.66 -7.37 -8.42
C ASN A 23 -22.60 -8.17 -7.60
N THR A 24 -21.46 -8.50 -8.19
CA THR A 24 -20.31 -9.02 -7.43
C THR A 24 -19.61 -7.84 -6.80
N ASN A 25 -20.21 -7.30 -5.75
CA ASN A 25 -19.70 -6.17 -4.99
C ASN A 25 -18.48 -6.55 -4.11
N THR A 26 -17.88 -7.71 -4.37
CA THR A 26 -16.72 -8.26 -3.66
C THR A 26 -15.44 -7.84 -4.36
N ASP A 27 -14.51 -7.24 -3.63
CA ASP A 27 -13.20 -6.91 -4.21
C ASP A 27 -12.47 -8.18 -4.64
N PRO A 28 -11.71 -8.14 -5.76
CA PRO A 28 -10.89 -9.26 -6.18
C PRO A 28 -9.90 -9.64 -5.07
N GLU A 29 -9.80 -10.93 -4.75
CA GLU A 29 -8.83 -11.43 -3.78
C GLU A 29 -7.38 -10.94 -4.04
N PRO A 30 -6.90 -10.85 -5.31
CA PRO A 30 -5.58 -10.27 -5.59
C PRO A 30 -5.39 -8.81 -5.12
N PHE A 31 -6.46 -8.01 -5.12
CA PHE A 31 -6.40 -6.63 -4.63
C PHE A 31 -6.31 -6.60 -3.10
N LYS A 32 -7.11 -7.42 -2.41
CA LYS A 32 -7.06 -7.55 -0.95
C LYS A 32 -5.70 -8.06 -0.47
N GLU A 33 -5.12 -9.05 -1.14
CA GLU A 33 -3.77 -9.55 -0.83
C GLU A 33 -2.70 -8.46 -0.99
N THR A 34 -2.79 -7.69 -2.07
CA THR A 34 -1.90 -6.55 -2.31
C THR A 34 -2.03 -5.52 -1.19
N LEU A 35 -3.25 -5.16 -0.80
CA LEU A 35 -3.47 -4.19 0.26
C LEU A 35 -3.08 -4.73 1.65
N GLN A 36 -3.29 -6.01 1.92
CA GLN A 36 -2.86 -6.67 3.16
C GLN A 36 -1.34 -6.62 3.32
N LYS A 37 -0.60 -6.90 2.24
CA LYS A 37 0.87 -6.76 2.19
C LYS A 37 1.27 -5.32 2.44
N GLU A 38 0.60 -4.39 1.78
CA GLU A 38 0.86 -2.96 1.91
C GLU A 38 0.66 -2.44 3.35
N LEU A 39 -0.47 -2.74 3.98
CA LEU A 39 -0.74 -2.38 5.38
C LEU A 39 0.33 -2.95 6.33
N THR A 40 0.78 -4.19 6.07
CA THR A 40 1.83 -4.83 6.87
C THR A 40 3.20 -4.18 6.65
N ASN A 41 3.52 -3.76 5.42
CA ASN A 41 4.73 -3.00 5.10
C ASN A 41 4.74 -1.64 5.80
N ARG A 42 3.62 -0.89 5.76
CA ARG A 42 3.46 0.39 6.46
C ARG A 42 3.61 0.24 7.97
N ALA A 43 3.01 -0.80 8.55
CA ALA A 43 3.22 -1.11 9.97
C ALA A 43 4.69 -1.42 10.28
N THR A 44 5.36 -2.18 9.41
CA THR A 44 6.79 -2.50 9.56
C THR A 44 7.64 -1.24 9.52
N ALA A 45 7.38 -0.35 8.57
CA ALA A 45 8.07 0.93 8.43
C ALA A 45 7.90 1.77 9.70
N ARG A 46 6.67 1.93 10.22
CA ARG A 46 6.42 2.67 11.47
C ARG A 46 7.20 2.12 12.66
N TYR A 47 7.19 0.80 12.87
CA TYR A 47 7.96 0.18 13.94
C TYR A 47 9.48 0.34 13.75
N ALA A 48 9.98 0.21 12.51
CA ALA A 48 11.39 0.42 12.20
C ALA A 48 11.80 1.87 12.49
N ILE A 49 11.03 2.84 12.00
CA ILE A 49 11.31 4.27 12.18
C ILE A 49 11.30 4.60 13.66
N ALA A 50 10.25 4.24 14.41
CA ALA A 50 10.19 4.48 15.86
C ALA A 50 11.47 3.98 16.55
N ALA A 51 11.87 2.73 16.31
CA ALA A 51 13.07 2.14 16.88
C ALA A 51 14.41 2.73 16.36
N ILE A 52 14.43 3.29 15.14
CA ILE A 52 15.59 4.02 14.60
C ILE A 52 15.69 5.40 15.26
N THR A 53 14.56 6.08 15.45
CA THR A 53 14.50 7.42 16.05
C THR A 53 14.83 7.44 17.55
N GLU A 54 14.70 6.30 18.24
CA GLU A 54 15.16 6.10 19.62
C GLU A 54 16.71 6.08 19.74
N GLN A 55 17.42 5.91 18.62
CA GLN A 55 18.89 5.89 18.61
C GLN A 55 19.45 7.31 18.54
N SER A 56 20.68 7.50 19.02
CA SER A 56 21.40 8.77 18.82
C SER A 56 21.79 8.91 17.34
N LEU A 57 21.08 9.78 16.63
CA LEU A 57 21.30 10.07 15.21
C LEU A 57 21.99 11.43 15.05
N ALA A 58 22.86 11.52 14.04
CA ALA A 58 23.33 12.83 13.59
C ALA A 58 22.15 13.69 13.08
N PRO A 59 22.24 15.03 13.14
CA PRO A 59 21.13 15.92 12.78
C PRO A 59 20.56 15.69 11.37
N ALA A 60 21.41 15.45 10.37
CA ALA A 60 20.94 15.29 8.99
C ALA A 60 20.10 14.00 8.78
N PRO A 61 20.56 12.78 9.16
CA PRO A 61 19.72 11.59 9.15
C PRO A 61 18.45 11.71 10.01
N ARG A 62 18.53 12.40 11.16
CA ARG A 62 17.38 12.65 12.04
C ARG A 62 16.23 13.31 11.29
N LEU A 63 16.53 14.37 10.51
CA LEU A 63 15.54 15.09 9.69
C LEU A 63 14.80 14.17 8.72
N PHE A 64 15.54 13.33 7.99
CA PHE A 64 14.95 12.39 7.04
C PHE A 64 14.00 11.40 7.72
N TRP A 65 14.44 10.76 8.81
CA TRP A 65 13.61 9.79 9.54
C TRP A 65 12.37 10.43 10.18
N ASP A 66 12.45 11.70 10.59
CA ASP A 66 11.29 12.44 11.10
C ASP A 66 10.28 12.78 10.01
N SER A 67 10.73 13.20 8.81
CA SER A 67 9.84 13.37 7.66
C SER A 67 9.18 12.04 7.27
N TYR A 68 9.93 10.95 7.33
CA TYR A 68 9.37 9.61 7.08
C TYR A 68 8.32 9.23 8.14
N ALA A 69 8.57 9.49 9.42
CA ALA A 69 7.59 9.25 10.47
C ALA A 69 6.27 10.00 10.22
N ARG A 70 6.35 11.28 9.80
CA ARG A 70 5.18 12.09 9.44
C ARG A 70 4.45 11.54 8.21
N LEU A 71 5.17 11.06 7.20
CA LEU A 71 4.57 10.40 6.04
C LEU A 71 3.75 9.19 6.48
N GLU A 72 4.30 8.36 7.37
CA GLU A 72 3.58 7.16 7.81
C GLU A 72 2.37 7.48 8.69
N ILE A 73 2.36 8.61 9.42
CA ILE A 73 1.15 9.12 10.10
C ILE A 73 0.07 9.48 9.05
N LEU A 74 0.44 10.26 8.03
CA LEU A 74 -0.48 10.59 6.93
C LEU A 74 -1.02 9.32 6.25
N ASN A 75 -0.17 8.32 6.03
CA ASN A 75 -0.58 7.05 5.44
C ASN A 75 -1.57 6.30 6.34
N GLN A 76 -1.39 6.28 7.66
CA GLN A 76 -2.38 5.67 8.54
C GLN A 76 -3.78 6.27 8.33
N ASP A 77 -3.88 7.59 8.25
CA ASP A 77 -5.15 8.29 8.04
C ASP A 77 -5.73 7.98 6.65
N ARG A 78 -4.89 8.01 5.61
CA ARG A 78 -5.31 7.79 4.22
C ARG A 78 -5.75 6.35 3.93
N TYR A 79 -5.20 5.37 4.64
CA TYR A 79 -5.51 3.96 4.47
C TYR A 79 -6.69 3.50 5.32
N ALA A 80 -7.03 4.22 6.39
CA ALA A 80 -8.00 3.76 7.41
C ALA A 80 -9.37 3.38 6.82
N ALA A 81 -9.92 4.21 5.93
CA ALA A 81 -11.24 3.97 5.35
C ALA A 81 -11.28 2.70 4.49
N VAL A 82 -10.30 2.52 3.61
CA VAL A 82 -10.23 1.35 2.71
C VAL A 82 -9.87 0.08 3.50
N ALA A 83 -8.98 0.16 4.49
CA ALA A 83 -8.68 -0.97 5.36
C ALA A 83 -9.93 -1.44 6.12
N ALA A 84 -10.73 -0.52 6.66
CA ALA A 84 -11.98 -0.83 7.34
C ALA A 84 -13.03 -1.42 6.39
N GLU A 85 -13.18 -0.84 5.19
CA GLU A 85 -14.08 -1.36 4.14
C GLU A 85 -13.76 -2.82 3.78
N LEU A 86 -12.48 -3.14 3.63
CA LEU A 86 -12.01 -4.47 3.26
C LEU A 86 -11.82 -5.43 4.45
N GLN A 87 -12.05 -4.96 5.67
CA GLN A 87 -11.81 -5.70 6.92
C GLN A 87 -10.36 -6.23 7.01
N LEU A 88 -9.40 -5.41 6.59
CA LEU A 88 -7.97 -5.75 6.62
C LEU A 88 -7.29 -5.07 7.79
N GLU A 89 -6.47 -5.84 8.50
CA GLU A 89 -5.64 -5.37 9.60
C GLU A 89 -4.18 -5.69 9.33
N PRO A 90 -3.23 -4.81 9.63
CA PRO A 90 -1.82 -5.09 9.42
C PRO A 90 -1.36 -6.28 10.26
N GLY A 91 -0.38 -7.06 9.76
CA GLY A 91 0.24 -8.14 10.52
C GLY A 91 1.15 -7.63 11.65
N THR A 92 0.58 -7.04 12.70
CA THR A 92 1.26 -6.22 13.74
C THR A 92 2.45 -6.92 14.40
N LEU A 93 2.32 -8.19 14.82
CA LEU A 93 3.42 -8.92 15.47
C LEU A 93 4.61 -9.11 14.52
N SER A 94 4.34 -9.54 13.29
CA SER A 94 5.39 -9.75 12.28
C SER A 94 6.05 -8.43 11.86
N ALA A 95 5.25 -7.36 11.76
CA ALA A 95 5.72 -6.02 11.45
C ALA A 95 6.61 -5.47 12.57
N TRP A 96 6.22 -5.67 13.83
CA TRP A 96 7.00 -5.26 14.99
C TRP A 96 8.35 -5.98 15.05
N LEU A 97 8.36 -7.32 14.89
CA LEU A 97 9.60 -8.10 14.88
C LEU A 97 10.55 -7.62 13.77
N LYS A 98 10.05 -7.50 12.54
CA LYS A 98 10.84 -7.03 11.40
C LYS A 98 11.34 -5.60 11.60
N GLY A 99 10.50 -4.71 12.14
CA GLY A 99 10.87 -3.33 12.42
C GLY A 99 12.01 -3.21 13.44
N ARG A 100 11.96 -4.00 14.52
CA ARG A 100 13.07 -4.03 15.49
C ARG A 100 14.34 -4.62 14.91
N SER A 101 14.25 -5.68 14.12
CA SER A 101 15.41 -6.25 13.42
C SER A 101 16.05 -5.24 12.47
N ALA A 102 15.23 -4.48 11.74
CA ALA A 102 15.68 -3.40 10.86
C ALA A 102 16.44 -2.31 11.63
N ALA A 103 15.95 -1.90 12.81
CA ALA A 103 16.62 -0.91 13.65
C ALA A 103 17.95 -1.41 14.23
N ILE A 104 18.03 -2.69 14.62
CA ILE A 104 19.29 -3.32 15.05
C ILE A 104 20.30 -3.28 13.90
N TYR A 105 19.88 -3.67 12.69
CA TYR A 105 20.77 -3.64 11.52
C TYR A 105 21.22 -2.21 11.18
N PHE A 106 20.29 -1.24 11.23
CA PHE A 106 20.58 0.17 11.04
C PHE A 106 21.67 0.67 12.00
N ARG A 107 21.63 0.25 13.27
CA ARG A 107 22.63 0.64 14.28
C ARG A 107 24.06 0.27 13.88
N PHE A 108 24.25 -0.90 13.26
CA PHE A 108 25.58 -1.41 12.91
C PHE A 108 26.01 -1.00 11.50
N ALA A 109 25.07 -0.81 10.58
CA ALA A 109 25.36 -0.54 9.18
C ALA A 109 24.33 0.42 8.56
N PRO A 110 24.25 1.69 9.02
CA PRO A 110 23.17 2.61 8.65
C PRO A 110 23.12 2.86 7.14
N GLN A 111 24.27 3.10 6.51
CA GLN A 111 24.34 3.33 5.07
C GLN A 111 23.93 2.11 4.26
N ARG A 112 24.35 0.90 4.68
CA ARG A 112 23.97 -0.34 4.00
C ARG A 112 22.47 -0.58 4.13
N MET A 113 21.89 -0.31 5.31
CA MET A 113 20.45 -0.40 5.52
C MET A 113 19.68 0.54 4.59
N ILE A 114 20.08 1.82 4.50
CA ILE A 114 19.44 2.80 3.61
C ILE A 114 19.51 2.36 2.14
N ASN A 115 20.67 1.86 1.68
CA ASN A 115 20.81 1.33 0.33
C ASN A 115 19.90 0.13 0.07
N THR A 116 19.79 -0.79 1.05
CA THR A 116 18.88 -1.93 0.98
C THR A 116 17.43 -1.47 0.90
N MET A 117 17.02 -0.47 1.70
CA MET A 117 15.68 0.10 1.64
C MET A 117 15.41 0.76 0.29
N ALA A 118 16.34 1.56 -0.24
CA ALA A 118 16.22 2.17 -1.56
C ALA A 118 15.97 1.13 -2.67
N GLN A 119 16.68 0.00 -2.63
CA GLN A 119 16.46 -1.09 -3.58
C GLN A 119 15.11 -1.80 -3.36
N ALA A 120 14.77 -2.09 -2.11
CA ALA A 120 13.54 -2.78 -1.75
C ALA A 120 12.30 -1.97 -2.11
N THR A 121 12.26 -0.68 -1.75
CA THR A 121 11.18 0.27 -2.10
C THR A 121 11.04 0.40 -3.61
N ARG A 122 12.14 0.53 -4.36
CA ARG A 122 12.08 0.56 -5.84
C ARG A 122 11.48 -0.72 -6.43
N THR A 123 11.91 -1.88 -5.93
CA THR A 123 11.39 -3.18 -6.38
C THR A 123 9.90 -3.31 -6.06
N TYR A 124 9.50 -2.87 -4.87
CA TYR A 124 8.12 -2.94 -4.43
C TYR A 124 7.20 -1.97 -5.18
N TYR A 125 7.67 -0.77 -5.49
CA TYR A 125 6.97 0.16 -6.38
C TYR A 125 6.62 -0.48 -7.74
N GLN A 126 7.58 -1.18 -8.35
CA GLN A 126 7.32 -1.89 -9.62
C GLN A 126 6.27 -2.99 -9.48
N GLN A 127 6.23 -3.67 -8.33
CA GLN A 127 5.19 -4.66 -8.03
C GLN A 127 3.81 -4.00 -7.92
N LEU A 128 3.72 -2.85 -7.25
CA LEU A 128 2.47 -2.09 -7.13
C LEU A 128 1.98 -1.57 -8.49
N VAL A 129 2.88 -1.01 -9.31
CA VAL A 129 2.54 -0.60 -10.68
C VAL A 129 1.97 -1.77 -11.49
N THR A 130 2.60 -2.94 -11.41
CA THR A 130 2.11 -4.15 -12.10
C THR A 130 0.77 -4.64 -11.57
N ALA A 131 0.48 -4.41 -10.28
CA ALA A 131 -0.79 -4.80 -9.67
C ALA A 131 -1.94 -3.81 -9.96
N SER A 132 -1.64 -2.62 -10.48
CA SER A 132 -2.65 -1.58 -10.76
C SER A 132 -3.75 -2.02 -11.74
N ASP A 133 -3.41 -2.89 -12.70
CA ASP A 133 -4.36 -3.45 -13.68
C ASP A 133 -5.48 -4.30 -13.04
N LYS A 134 -5.28 -4.73 -11.78
CA LYS A 134 -6.22 -5.59 -11.04
C LYS A 134 -7.08 -4.80 -10.05
N VAL A 135 -6.91 -3.48 -9.99
CA VAL A 135 -7.63 -2.60 -9.07
C VAL A 135 -9.00 -2.28 -9.65
N VAL A 136 -10.05 -2.52 -8.86
CA VAL A 136 -11.40 -2.16 -9.26
C VAL A 136 -11.60 -0.65 -9.25
N ALA A 137 -12.48 -0.15 -10.13
CA ALA A 137 -12.69 1.29 -10.34
C ALA A 137 -12.99 2.07 -9.05
N ARG A 138 -13.73 1.49 -8.10
CA ARG A 138 -14.05 2.12 -6.80
C ARG A 138 -12.81 2.48 -5.97
N HIS A 139 -11.72 1.71 -6.12
CA HIS A 139 -10.48 1.89 -5.36
C HIS A 139 -9.39 2.62 -6.16
N ALA A 140 -9.65 3.01 -7.40
CA ALA A 140 -8.64 3.56 -8.30
C ALA A 140 -7.99 4.84 -7.75
N VAL A 141 -8.77 5.75 -7.17
CA VAL A 141 -8.25 7.01 -6.60
C VAL A 141 -7.34 6.74 -5.39
N PHE A 142 -7.77 5.83 -4.50
CA PHE A 142 -6.94 5.43 -3.37
C PHE A 142 -5.66 4.72 -3.83
N TYR A 143 -5.77 3.82 -4.81
CA TYR A 143 -4.59 3.12 -5.31
C TYR A 143 -3.61 4.04 -6.03
N GLN A 144 -4.10 5.09 -6.71
CA GLN A 144 -3.25 6.13 -7.26
C GLN A 144 -2.45 6.83 -6.14
N TYR A 145 -3.08 7.14 -5.01
CA TYR A 145 -2.37 7.66 -3.83
C TYR A 145 -1.28 6.69 -3.34
N VAL A 146 -1.56 5.37 -3.26
CA VAL A 146 -0.56 4.35 -2.90
C VAL A 146 0.65 4.39 -3.84
N LEU A 147 0.41 4.49 -5.15
CA LEU A 147 1.47 4.56 -6.16
C LEU A 147 2.30 5.85 -6.04
N ASP A 148 1.63 7.00 -5.92
CA ASP A 148 2.31 8.29 -5.80
C ASP A 148 3.14 8.37 -4.52
N GLN A 149 2.60 7.83 -3.42
CA GLN A 149 3.28 7.75 -2.15
C GLN A 149 4.51 6.83 -2.22
N GLU A 150 4.41 5.64 -2.80
CA GLU A 150 5.56 4.73 -2.90
C GLU A 150 6.64 5.33 -3.81
N LYS A 151 6.24 6.00 -4.90
CA LYS A 151 7.17 6.73 -5.76
C LYS A 151 7.94 7.81 -5.00
N ALA A 152 7.26 8.60 -4.17
CA ALA A 152 7.91 9.61 -3.34
C ALA A 152 8.93 8.98 -2.37
N GLN A 153 8.63 7.79 -1.83
CA GLN A 153 9.57 7.04 -0.99
C GLN A 153 10.77 6.51 -1.78
N VAL A 154 10.58 6.05 -3.03
CA VAL A 154 11.68 5.64 -3.91
C VAL A 154 12.66 6.79 -4.11
N GLU A 155 12.15 7.98 -4.43
CA GLU A 155 12.97 9.17 -4.66
C GLU A 155 13.67 9.61 -3.37
N ALA A 156 12.95 9.66 -2.25
CA ALA A 156 13.53 10.03 -0.96
C ALA A 156 14.62 9.05 -0.48
N PHE A 157 14.41 7.74 -0.60
CA PHE A 157 15.45 6.76 -0.26
C PHE A 157 16.64 6.82 -1.21
N SER A 158 16.43 7.11 -2.49
CA SER A 158 17.54 7.31 -3.43
C SER A 158 18.40 8.51 -3.02
N LEU A 159 17.79 9.62 -2.58
CA LEU A 159 18.50 10.78 -2.07
C LEU A 159 19.23 10.46 -0.74
N ALA A 160 18.57 9.78 0.19
CA ALA A 160 19.17 9.37 1.46
C ALA A 160 20.35 8.39 1.25
N ALA A 161 20.25 7.47 0.28
CA ALA A 161 21.32 6.56 -0.12
C ALA A 161 22.54 7.30 -0.69
N ALA A 162 22.35 8.48 -1.27
CA ALA A 162 23.43 9.38 -1.70
C ALA A 162 23.96 10.28 -0.57
N GLY A 163 23.42 10.17 0.66
CA GLY A 163 23.77 11.03 1.79
C GLY A 163 23.03 12.37 1.81
N ASN A 164 22.14 12.63 0.84
CA ASN A 164 21.40 13.89 0.69
C ASN A 164 20.13 13.90 1.55
N TYR A 165 20.28 13.71 2.87
CA TYR A 165 19.15 13.59 3.81
C TYR A 165 18.25 14.83 3.85
N GLY A 166 18.81 16.03 3.65
CA GLY A 166 18.05 17.27 3.63
C GLY A 166 17.07 17.33 2.46
N ASP A 167 17.49 16.93 1.27
CA ASP A 167 16.60 16.92 0.10
C ASP A 167 15.65 15.73 0.13
N ALA A 168 16.09 14.59 0.67
CA ALA A 168 15.20 13.46 0.95
C ALA A 168 14.05 13.86 1.90
N SER A 169 14.36 14.59 2.98
CA SER A 169 13.38 15.13 3.93
C SER A 169 12.41 16.09 3.24
N LYS A 170 12.92 17.10 2.51
CA LYS A 170 12.08 18.04 1.76
C LYS A 170 11.15 17.36 0.76
N HIS A 171 11.63 16.32 0.08
CA HIS A 171 10.82 15.58 -0.89
C HIS A 171 9.62 14.90 -0.22
N LEU A 172 9.85 14.23 0.92
CA LEU A 172 8.76 13.64 1.70
C LEU A 172 7.80 14.70 2.26
N ASP A 173 8.34 15.80 2.80
CA ASP A 173 7.51 16.88 3.35
C ASP A 173 6.65 17.57 2.28
N ALA A 174 7.17 17.72 1.05
CA ALA A 174 6.39 18.23 -0.07
C ALA A 174 5.24 17.29 -0.47
N PHE A 175 5.49 15.98 -0.50
CA PHE A 175 4.43 14.98 -0.71
C PHE A 175 3.36 15.08 0.38
N ILE A 176 3.77 15.16 1.65
CA ILE A 176 2.86 15.28 2.79
C ILE A 176 2.00 16.53 2.66
N GLN A 177 2.61 17.69 2.37
CA GLN A 177 1.89 18.96 2.24
C GLN A 177 0.85 18.93 1.12
N ALA A 178 1.17 18.30 -0.02
CA ALA A 178 0.23 18.16 -1.14
C ALA A 178 -0.97 17.27 -0.81
N HIS A 179 -0.85 16.40 0.20
CA HIS A 179 -1.84 15.40 0.57
C HIS A 179 -2.38 15.59 1.99
N GLN A 180 -2.11 16.71 2.66
CA GLN A 180 -2.81 17.06 3.89
C GLN A 180 -4.16 17.71 3.55
N PRO A 181 -5.22 17.42 4.32
CA PRO A 181 -6.44 18.21 4.24
C PRO A 181 -6.08 19.68 4.50
N GLN A 182 -6.31 20.57 3.54
CA GLN A 182 -6.10 21.99 3.79
C GLN A 182 -7.07 22.44 4.89
N PRO A 183 -6.62 23.25 5.87
CA PRO A 183 -7.56 23.86 6.80
C PRO A 183 -8.56 24.68 5.98
N GLN A 184 -9.86 24.40 6.18
CA GLN A 184 -10.90 25.22 5.57
C GLN A 184 -10.71 26.66 6.05
N PRO A 185 -10.70 27.65 5.15
CA PRO A 185 -10.71 29.04 5.58
C PRO A 185 -11.97 29.28 6.43
N GLN A 186 -11.75 29.80 7.64
CA GLN A 186 -12.81 30.23 8.56
C GLN A 186 -13.55 31.44 8.00
#